data_AF-A0A1I7FUS8-F1
#
_entry.id   AF-A0A1I7FUS8-F1
#
_cell.length_a   1.000
_cell.length_b   1.000
_cell.length_c   1.000
_cell.angle_alpha   90.00
_cell.angle_beta   90.00
_cell.angle_gamma   90.00
#
_symmetry.space_group_name_H-M   'P 1'
#
loop_
_entity.id
_entity.type
_entity.pdbx_description
1 polymer ?
#
loop_
_entity_poly.entity_id
_entity_poly.type
_entity_poly.pdbx_seq_one_letter_code
_entity_poly.pdbx_strand_id
1 'polypeptide(L)'
;MNTTLSENNIDIKLKEHYKLYVLLKDKIIFESELQNSGIKYYVDINEQPSIDGGIRYFLLDTDVKNVDRIIIENGIVANTESNLISDFRDEKKIMKLYVSIAGAVIGIIILIVVFEKIIG
;
A
#
# COMPACT_ATOMS: atom_id res chain seq x y z
N MET A 1 -16.71 -0.24 12.22
CA MET A 1 -17.26 -1.56 11.83
C MET A 1 -18.15 -1.34 10.61
N ASN A 2 -17.62 -1.57 9.40
CA ASN A 2 -18.35 -1.42 8.12
C ASN A 2 -18.22 -2.74 7.30
N THR A 3 -18.51 -3.88 7.91
CA THR A 3 -18.33 -5.23 7.33
C THR A 3 -19.48 -5.65 6.39
N THR A 4 -20.57 -4.88 6.31
CA THR A 4 -21.83 -5.30 5.69
C THR A 4 -21.87 -5.31 4.16
N LEU A 5 -20.97 -4.59 3.46
CA LEU A 5 -20.94 -4.60 1.99
C LEU A 5 -20.13 -5.76 1.41
N SER A 6 -19.12 -6.25 2.15
CA SER A 6 -18.28 -7.36 1.68
C SER A 6 -19.01 -8.71 1.77
N GLU A 7 -19.65 -9.03 2.90
CA GLU A 7 -20.28 -10.35 3.10
C GLU A 7 -21.39 -10.67 2.08
N ASN A 8 -22.04 -9.65 1.51
CA ASN A 8 -23.13 -9.83 0.55
C ASN A 8 -22.68 -10.12 -0.89
N ASN A 9 -21.38 -10.00 -1.20
CA ASN A 9 -20.86 -10.18 -2.57
C ASN A 9 -19.96 -11.42 -2.72
N ILE A 10 -20.12 -12.44 -1.87
CA ILE A 10 -19.40 -13.73 -1.99
C ILE A 10 -19.66 -14.36 -3.37
N ASP A 11 -20.76 -14.03 -4.03
CA ASP A 11 -21.07 -14.47 -5.40
C ASP A 11 -20.01 -14.08 -6.43
N ILE A 12 -19.19 -13.06 -6.16
CA ILE A 12 -18.06 -12.69 -7.01
C ILE A 12 -17.02 -13.82 -7.06
N LYS A 13 -16.76 -14.54 -5.96
CA LYS A 13 -15.85 -15.71 -5.94
C LYS A 13 -16.35 -16.85 -6.85
N LEU A 14 -17.64 -16.91 -7.15
CA LEU A 14 -18.26 -17.94 -8.00
C LEU A 14 -18.29 -17.55 -9.49
N LYS A 15 -17.99 -16.29 -9.83
CA LYS A 15 -17.94 -15.76 -11.20
C LYS A 15 -16.50 -15.63 -11.68
N GLU A 16 -16.31 -15.32 -12.95
CA GLU A 16 -15.00 -14.87 -13.45
C GLU A 16 -14.61 -13.58 -12.75
N HIS A 17 -13.49 -13.65 -12.03
CA HIS A 17 -13.01 -12.59 -11.15
C HIS A 17 -11.49 -12.57 -11.13
N TYR A 18 -10.96 -11.40 -10.85
CA TYR A 18 -9.55 -11.16 -10.63
C TYR A 18 -9.32 -10.63 -9.22
N LYS A 19 -8.07 -10.75 -8.80
CA LYS A 19 -7.63 -10.29 -7.48
C LYS A 19 -6.75 -9.07 -7.63
N LEU A 20 -7.03 -8.09 -6.80
CA LEU A 20 -6.28 -6.85 -6.72
C LEU A 20 -5.84 -6.62 -5.27
N TYR A 21 -4.57 -6.32 -5.07
CA TYR A 21 -4.03 -5.94 -3.77
C TYR A 21 -3.88 -4.44 -3.73
N VAL A 22 -4.58 -3.79 -2.79
CA VAL A 22 -4.52 -2.34 -2.60
C VAL A 22 -3.86 -2.03 -1.26
N LEU A 23 -2.92 -1.09 -1.23
CA LEU A 23 -2.27 -0.72 0.02
C LEU A 23 -3.27 -0.18 1.04
N LEU A 24 -3.06 -0.50 2.32
CA LEU A 24 -3.95 -0.11 3.43
C LEU A 24 -4.20 1.41 3.49
N LYS A 25 -3.17 2.21 3.16
CA LYS A 25 -3.27 3.68 3.12
C LYS A 25 -4.28 4.20 2.10
N ASP A 26 -4.51 3.45 1.01
CA ASP A 26 -5.36 3.86 -0.10
C ASP A 26 -6.76 3.21 -0.03
N LYS A 27 -6.99 2.32 0.95
CA LYS A 27 -8.24 1.58 1.17
C LYS A 27 -9.48 2.46 1.10
N ILE A 28 -9.48 3.55 1.87
CA ILE A 28 -10.68 4.39 2.05
C ILE A 28 -11.08 5.03 0.73
N ILE A 29 -10.10 5.55 -0.02
CA ILE A 29 -10.33 6.17 -1.32
C ILE A 29 -10.82 5.12 -2.31
N PHE A 30 -10.16 3.96 -2.35
CA PHE A 30 -10.53 2.87 -3.25
C PHE A 30 -11.96 2.38 -3.04
N GLU A 31 -12.34 2.06 -1.79
CA GLU A 31 -13.70 1.59 -1.48
C GLU A 31 -14.76 2.65 -1.76
N SER A 32 -14.45 3.92 -1.51
CA SER A 32 -15.34 5.04 -1.83
C SER A 32 -15.58 5.15 -3.34
N GLU A 33 -14.54 5.08 -4.15
CA GLU A 33 -14.65 5.20 -5.61
C GLU A 33 -15.37 3.99 -6.25
N LEU A 34 -15.14 2.79 -5.73
CA LEU A 34 -15.89 1.60 -6.13
C LEU A 34 -17.39 1.76 -5.84
N GLN A 35 -17.74 2.23 -4.64
CA GLN A 35 -19.13 2.48 -4.26
C GLN A 35 -19.78 3.56 -5.13
N ASN A 36 -19.09 4.68 -5.37
CA ASN A 36 -19.57 5.76 -6.23
C ASN A 36 -19.79 5.29 -7.67
N SER A 37 -18.97 4.35 -8.14
CA SER A 37 -19.07 3.76 -9.48
C SER A 37 -20.04 2.57 -9.55
N GLY A 38 -20.64 2.17 -8.42
CA GLY A 38 -21.52 0.99 -8.34
C GLY A 38 -20.83 -0.35 -8.58
N ILE A 39 -19.49 -0.39 -8.48
CA ILE A 39 -18.70 -1.60 -8.70
C ILE A 39 -18.77 -2.46 -7.45
N LYS A 40 -19.20 -3.71 -7.63
CA LYS A 40 -19.26 -4.68 -6.54
C LYS A 40 -17.89 -5.27 -6.31
N TYR A 41 -17.55 -5.45 -5.04
CA TYR A 41 -16.30 -6.06 -4.63
C TYR A 41 -16.51 -6.95 -3.40
N TYR A 42 -15.62 -7.92 -3.25
CA TYR A 42 -15.55 -8.78 -2.07
C TYR A 42 -14.16 -8.67 -1.44
N VAL A 43 -14.12 -8.59 -0.11
CA VAL A 43 -12.88 -8.58 0.69
C VAL A 43 -12.95 -9.69 1.71
N ASP A 44 -11.98 -10.59 1.63
CA ASP A 44 -11.78 -11.61 2.66
C ASP A 44 -10.84 -11.05 3.73
N ILE A 45 -11.39 -10.72 4.90
CA ILE A 45 -10.63 -10.21 6.05
C ILE A 45 -9.83 -11.31 6.76
N ASN A 46 -10.20 -12.59 6.58
CA ASN A 46 -9.53 -13.72 7.23
C ASN A 46 -8.37 -14.28 6.39
N GLU A 47 -8.37 -14.02 5.08
CA GLU A 47 -7.34 -14.49 4.13
C GLU A 47 -6.46 -13.35 3.57
N GLN A 48 -6.29 -12.25 4.30
CA GLN A 48 -5.38 -11.19 3.87
C GLN A 48 -3.93 -11.68 3.97
N PRO A 49 -3.10 -11.51 2.91
CA PRO A 49 -1.66 -11.59 3.12
C PRO A 49 -1.29 -10.53 4.17
N SER A 50 -0.26 -10.83 4.96
CA SER A 50 0.33 -9.94 5.98
C SER A 50 0.12 -8.44 5.74
N ILE A 51 -0.07 -7.64 6.80
CA ILE A 51 -0.39 -6.18 6.79
C ILE A 51 0.37 -5.37 5.72
N ASP A 52 1.61 -5.76 5.39
CA ASP A 52 2.49 -5.11 4.41
C ASP A 52 2.10 -5.37 2.93
N GLY A 53 1.43 -6.49 2.65
CA GLY A 53 1.04 -6.93 1.31
C GLY A 53 -0.27 -6.34 0.79
N GLY A 54 -0.88 -5.40 1.53
CA GLY A 54 -2.13 -4.76 1.16
C GLY A 54 -3.38 -5.64 1.35
N ILE A 55 -4.53 -5.03 1.11
CA ILE A 55 -5.85 -5.66 1.21
C ILE A 55 -6.16 -6.31 -0.13
N ARG A 56 -6.50 -7.62 -0.09
CA ARG A 56 -6.96 -8.36 -1.26
C ARG A 56 -8.43 -8.10 -1.54
N TYR A 57 -8.72 -7.55 -2.70
CA TYR A 57 -10.05 -7.36 -3.27
C TYR A 57 -10.29 -8.39 -4.38
N PHE A 58 -11.48 -8.94 -4.40
CA PHE A 58 -12.01 -9.76 -5.48
C PHE A 58 -13.02 -8.93 -6.27
N LEU A 59 -12.77 -8.78 -7.57
CA LEU A 59 -13.49 -7.90 -8.48
C LEU A 59 -13.85 -8.68 -9.74
N LEU A 60 -14.96 -8.34 -10.38
CA LEU A 60 -15.40 -8.99 -11.61
C LEU A 60 -14.52 -8.58 -12.78
N ASP A 61 -14.18 -9.53 -13.65
CA ASP A 61 -13.35 -9.25 -14.84
C ASP A 61 -13.99 -8.22 -15.79
N THR A 62 -15.32 -8.13 -15.78
CA THR A 62 -16.08 -7.13 -16.53
C THR A 62 -15.76 -5.69 -16.12
N ASP A 63 -15.33 -5.49 -14.87
CA ASP A 63 -15.10 -4.18 -14.28
C ASP A 63 -13.63 -3.73 -14.34
N VAL A 64 -12.72 -4.57 -14.86
CA VAL A 64 -11.27 -4.31 -14.92
C VAL A 64 -10.95 -2.92 -15.46
N LYS A 65 -11.54 -2.53 -16.60
CA LYS A 65 -11.27 -1.22 -17.22
C LYS A 65 -11.71 -0.05 -16.33
N ASN A 66 -12.81 -0.22 -15.61
CA ASN A 66 -13.33 0.84 -14.74
C ASN A 66 -12.49 0.94 -13.46
N VAL A 67 -12.06 -0.19 -12.92
CA VAL A 67 -11.17 -0.25 -11.76
C VAL A 67 -9.80 0.31 -12.08
N ASP A 68 -9.22 -0.05 -13.23
CA ASP A 68 -7.92 0.49 -13.68
C ASP A 68 -7.97 2.03 -13.80
N ARG A 69 -9.08 2.56 -14.32
CA ARG A 69 -9.30 4.01 -14.38
C ARG A 69 -9.32 4.63 -12.98
N ILE A 70 -10.03 4.04 -12.03
CA ILE A 70 -10.08 4.51 -10.63
C ILE A 70 -8.68 4.53 -10.02
N ILE A 71 -7.89 3.48 -10.25
CA ILE A 71 -6.52 3.37 -9.71
C ILE A 71 -5.64 4.49 -10.26
N ILE A 72 -5.65 4.70 -11.58
CA ILE A 72 -4.82 5.69 -12.26
C ILE A 72 -5.23 7.12 -11.88
N GLU A 73 -6.52 7.43 -11.93
CA GLU A 73 -7.05 8.78 -11.66
C GLU A 73 -6.78 9.22 -10.21
N ASN A 74 -6.82 8.28 -9.26
CA ASN A 74 -6.63 8.58 -7.84
C ASN A 74 -5.20 8.30 -7.32
N GLY A 75 -4.29 7.84 -8.19
CA GLY A 75 -2.92 7.51 -7.81
C GLY A 75 -2.81 6.40 -6.76
N ILE A 76 -3.77 5.48 -6.75
CA ILE A 76 -3.86 4.38 -5.79
C ILE A 76 -2.74 3.39 -6.07
N VAL A 77 -2.03 2.96 -5.03
CA VAL A 77 -1.01 1.92 -5.17
C VAL A 77 -1.67 0.55 -5.06
N ALA A 78 -1.79 -0.13 -6.20
CA ALA A 78 -2.38 -1.45 -6.29
C ALA A 78 -1.58 -2.38 -7.20
N ASN A 79 -1.60 -3.68 -6.93
CA ASN A 79 -0.96 -4.71 -7.75
C ASN A 79 -1.87 -5.91 -7.95
N THR A 80 -1.69 -6.59 -9.09
CA THR A 80 -2.25 -7.92 -9.35
C THR A 80 -1.30 -9.00 -8.82
N GLU A 81 -1.78 -10.24 -8.63
CA GLU A 81 -1.00 -11.37 -8.03
C GLU A 81 0.41 -11.60 -8.62
N SER A 82 0.68 -11.14 -9.85
CA SER A 82 1.96 -11.27 -10.53
C SER A 82 3.07 -10.33 -10.04
N ASN A 83 2.78 -9.27 -9.29
CA ASN A 83 3.78 -8.31 -8.82
C ASN A 83 3.62 -8.05 -7.32
N LEU A 84 4.38 -8.76 -6.48
CA LEU A 84 4.44 -8.51 -5.04
C LEU A 84 4.83 -7.05 -4.78
N ILE A 85 4.07 -6.40 -3.91
CA ILE A 85 4.19 -4.98 -3.58
C ILE A 85 5.49 -4.76 -2.80
N SER A 86 6.48 -4.14 -3.44
CA SER A 86 7.47 -3.30 -2.77
C SER A 86 7.10 -1.87 -3.15
N ASP A 87 6.57 -1.09 -2.21
CA ASP A 87 6.39 0.34 -2.42
C ASP A 87 7.76 1.01 -2.37
N PHE A 88 8.43 1.07 -3.52
CA PHE A 88 9.74 1.71 -3.72
C PHE A 88 9.81 3.14 -3.14
N ARG A 89 8.68 3.83 -2.94
CA ARG A 89 8.66 5.19 -2.38
C ARG A 89 8.94 5.20 -0.87
N ASP A 90 8.54 4.16 -0.14
CA ASP A 90 8.75 4.08 1.29
C ASP A 90 10.16 3.58 1.64
N GLU A 91 10.74 2.71 0.81
CA GLU A 91 12.19 2.37 0.90
C GLU A 91 13.07 3.61 0.76
N LYS A 92 12.72 4.54 -0.13
CA LYS A 92 13.48 5.78 -0.34
C LYS A 92 13.44 6.72 0.88
N LYS A 93 12.34 6.73 1.64
CA LYS A 93 12.23 7.53 2.87
C LYS A 93 13.04 6.92 4.01
N ILE A 94 13.00 5.60 4.15
CA ILE A 94 13.77 4.87 5.17
C ILE A 94 15.27 5.03 4.90
N MET A 95 15.70 4.92 3.64
CA MET A 95 17.09 5.15 3.23
C MET A 95 17.55 6.57 3.59
N LYS A 96 16.71 7.60 3.34
CA LYS A 96 17.04 9.00 3.66
C LYS A 96 17.20 9.21 5.17
N LEU A 97 16.34 8.57 5.98
CA LEU A 97 16.44 8.61 7.44
C LEU A 97 17.73 7.95 7.93
N TYR A 98 18.07 6.77 7.39
CA TYR A 98 19.27 6.02 7.76
C TYR A 98 20.55 6.82 7.44
N VAL A 99 20.62 7.42 6.25
CA VAL A 99 21.74 8.30 5.85
C VAL A 99 21.84 9.53 6.75
N SER A 100 20.70 10.13 7.13
CA SER A 100 20.68 11.29 8.02
C SER A 100 21.22 10.96 9.42
N ILE A 101 20.87 9.79 9.97
CA ILE A 101 21.36 9.33 11.27
C ILE A 101 22.86 9.01 11.19
N ALA A 102 23.29 8.28 10.16
CA ALA A 102 24.70 7.95 9.96
C ALA A 102 25.57 9.22 9.84
N GLY A 103 25.10 10.22 9.08
CA GLY A 103 25.78 11.50 8.95
C GLY A 103 25.88 12.26 10.27
N ALA A 104 24.84 12.25 11.11
CA ALA A 104 24.86 12.89 12.42
C ALA A 104 25.88 12.22 13.37
N VAL A 105 25.93 10.89 13.40
CA VAL A 105 26.90 10.15 14.24
C VAL A 105 28.33 10.46 13.81
N ILE A 106 28.61 10.43 12.51
CA ILE A 106 29.95 10.78 11.97
C ILE A 106 30.30 12.23 12.32
N GLY A 107 29.35 13.16 12.18
CA GLY A 107 29.54 14.57 12.53
C GLY A 107 29.91 14.77 14.00
N ILE A 108 29.26 14.06 14.92
CA ILE A 108 29.56 14.12 16.36
C ILE A 108 30.97 13.61 16.65
N ILE A 109 31.37 12.47 16.05
CA ILE A 109 32.72 11.90 16.25
C ILE A 109 33.80 12.89 15.77
N ILE A 110 33.62 13.49 14.59
CA ILE A 110 34.54 14.50 14.07
C ILE A 110 34.61 15.71 14.99
N LEU A 111 33.47 16.18 15.49
CA LEU A 111 33.41 17.30 16.43
C LEU A 111 34.22 17.01 17.70
N ILE A 112 34.08 15.82 18.30
CA ILE A 112 34.83 15.42 19.50
C ILE A 112 36.33 15.43 19.22
N VAL A 113 36.78 14.81 18.12
CA VAL A 113 38.21 14.74 17.76
C VAL A 113 38.79 16.13 17.50
N VAL A 114 38.04 17.01 16.85
CA VAL A 114 38.48 18.40 16.61
C VAL A 114 38.53 19.18 17.93
N PHE A 115 37.57 18.98 18.82
CA PHE A 115 37.52 19.65 20.12
C PHE A 115 38.70 19.23 21.01
N GLU A 116 39.00 17.92 21.08
CA GLU A 116 40.17 17.40 21.78
C GLU A 116 41.48 17.97 21.22
N LYS A 117 41.59 18.12 19.89
CA LYS A 117 42.78 18.69 19.26
C LYS A 117 42.95 20.20 19.45
N ILE A 118 41.88 20.94 19.73
CA ILE A 118 41.92 22.40 19.95
C ILE A 118 42.20 22.72 21.42
N ILE A 119 41.70 21.90 22.34
CA ILE A 119 41.83 22.11 23.79
C ILE A 119 43.05 21.40 24.38
N GLY A 120 43.50 20.30 23.76
CA GLY A 120 44.69 19.54 24.12
C GLY A 120 46.00 20.10 23.57
#